data_AF-A0A925MB44-F1
#
_entry.id   AF-A0A925MB44-F1
#
_cell.length_a   1.000
_cell.length_b   1.000
_cell.length_c   1.000
_cell.angle_alpha   90.00
_cell.angle_beta   90.00
_cell.angle_gamma   90.00
#
_symmetry.space_group_name_H-M   'P 1'
#
loop_
_entity.id
_entity.type
_entity.pdbx_description
1 polymer ?
#
loop_
_entity_poly.entity_id
_entity_poly.type
_entity_poly.pdbx_seq_one_letter_code
_entity_poly.pdbx_strand_id
1 'polypeptide(L)'
;MEAAEQHSEAAEQHRQQAKRPDTRTTAAQNYQCGDTVMSDQVTSGGERLLQSTPCWDPNEANADRHEAVAAREQRLADQERRLATSMVQAELVACRGLSKRDLERSPFSHRRSISEVVPHRETGTLRGVRVIFKPVPGLTATWMRQAIACHRARFERLGEPAGYLPEDPTLVANATTVVELRGNHIVVAIESSDDISATVALERAQDLVRTRSRSALR
;
A
#
# COMPACT_ATOMS: atom_id res chain seq x y z
N MET A 1 -4.73 6.13 5.66
CA MET A 1 -4.75 7.42 6.38
C MET A 1 -4.27 7.23 7.81
N GLU A 2 -4.74 6.19 8.52
CA GLU A 2 -4.30 5.85 9.87
C GLU A 2 -2.77 5.77 10.06
N ALA A 3 -2.02 5.16 9.13
CA ALA A 3 -0.55 5.13 9.20
C ALA A 3 0.11 6.52 9.15
N ALA A 4 -0.41 7.45 8.34
CA ALA A 4 0.13 8.81 8.25
C ALA A 4 -0.13 9.63 9.53
N GLU A 5 -1.26 9.37 10.19
CA GLU A 5 -1.62 9.97 11.48
C GLU A 5 -0.69 9.46 12.58
N GLN A 6 -0.46 8.14 12.64
CA GLN A 6 0.50 7.52 13.58
C GLN A 6 1.92 8.12 13.44
N HIS A 7 2.42 8.26 12.22
CA HIS A 7 3.72 8.90 11.99
C HIS A 7 3.73 10.39 12.38
N SER A 8 2.63 11.11 12.19
CA SER A 8 2.52 12.52 12.59
C SER A 8 2.50 12.67 14.12
N GLU A 9 1.78 11.79 14.81
CA GLU A 9 1.74 11.74 16.28
C GLU A 9 3.11 11.38 16.85
N ALA A 10 3.79 10.37 16.28
CA ALA A 10 5.15 10.00 16.69
C ALA A 10 6.15 11.15 16.48
N ALA A 11 6.05 11.87 15.34
CA ALA A 11 6.86 13.06 15.10
C ALA A 11 6.64 14.13 16.18
N GLU A 12 5.39 14.38 16.56
CA GLU A 12 5.07 15.37 17.59
C GLU A 12 5.53 14.94 18.98
N GLN A 13 5.41 13.65 19.33
CA GLN A 13 5.96 13.10 20.58
C GLN A 13 7.47 13.32 20.68
N HIS A 14 8.21 13.07 19.60
CA HIS A 14 9.66 13.32 19.58
C HIS A 14 10.00 14.81 19.63
N ARG A 15 9.25 15.69 18.98
CA ARG A 15 9.43 17.15 19.14
C ARG A 15 9.20 17.61 20.58
N GLN A 16 8.21 17.03 21.26
CA GLN A 16 7.95 17.32 22.67
C GLN A 16 9.08 16.82 23.57
N GLN A 17 9.67 15.65 23.27
CA GLN A 17 10.83 15.11 23.99
C GLN A 17 12.09 15.98 23.77
N ALA A 18 12.32 16.49 22.56
CA ALA A 18 13.43 17.41 22.29
C ALA A 18 13.29 18.75 23.05
N LYS A 19 12.05 19.23 23.24
CA LYS A 19 11.75 20.48 23.94
C LYS A 19 11.69 20.36 25.45
N ARG A 20 11.58 19.14 26.00
CA ARG A 20 11.53 18.96 27.45
C ARG A 20 12.94 19.22 27.99
N PRO A 21 13.16 20.29 28.77
CA PRO A 21 14.37 20.36 29.57
C PRO A 21 14.32 19.14 30.48
N ASP A 22 15.36 18.31 30.45
CA ASP A 22 15.39 17.10 31.26
C ASP A 22 15.29 17.53 32.73
N THR A 23 14.10 17.41 33.32
CA THR A 23 13.77 17.88 34.68
C THR A 23 14.45 17.06 35.78
N ARG A 24 15.63 16.48 35.51
CA ARG A 24 16.67 16.23 36.51
C ARG A 24 17.45 17.52 36.72
N THR A 25 16.75 18.54 37.20
CA THR A 25 17.23 19.86 37.62
C THR A 25 18.09 19.80 38.90
N THR A 26 19.00 18.84 38.97
CA THR A 26 20.12 18.77 39.93
C THR A 26 21.44 18.36 39.27
N ALA A 27 21.42 17.78 38.06
CA ALA A 27 22.64 17.40 37.34
C ALA A 27 23.17 18.52 36.43
N ALA A 28 22.28 19.28 35.74
CA ALA A 28 22.70 20.33 34.81
C ALA A 28 23.36 21.54 35.51
N GLN A 29 23.02 21.81 36.77
CA GLN A 29 23.69 22.86 37.56
C GLN A 29 25.07 22.43 38.11
N ASN A 30 25.42 21.14 38.00
CA ASN A 30 26.66 20.56 38.50
C ASN A 30 27.45 19.79 37.42
N TYR A 31 27.14 19.97 36.13
CA TYR A 31 27.88 19.31 35.05
C TYR A 31 29.25 19.98 34.90
N GLN A 32 30.23 19.49 35.65
CA GLN A 32 31.64 19.86 35.53
C GLN A 32 32.26 18.99 34.45
N CYS A 33 32.50 19.57 33.28
CA CYS A 33 33.27 18.95 32.22
C CYS A 33 34.70 19.52 32.21
N GLY A 34 35.64 18.79 31.60
CA GLY A 34 37.06 19.12 31.61
C GLY A 34 37.90 18.16 32.46
N ASP A 35 39.17 18.51 32.67
CA ASP A 35 40.12 17.69 33.42
C ASP A 35 39.91 17.86 34.93
N THR A 36 39.32 16.86 35.57
CA THR A 36 39.27 16.80 37.03
C THR A 36 40.45 15.98 37.56
N VAL A 37 41.27 16.62 38.39
CA VAL A 37 42.37 15.94 39.09
C VAL A 37 41.76 15.04 40.17
N MET A 38 41.92 13.72 40.05
CA MET A 38 41.54 12.81 41.13
C MET A 38 42.48 13.05 42.33
N SER A 39 41.98 13.66 43.41
CA SER A 39 42.78 14.10 44.56
C SER A 39 43.35 12.95 45.42
N ASP A 40 42.98 11.70 45.13
CA ASP A 40 43.13 10.62 46.11
C ASP A 40 44.19 9.57 45.73
N GLN A 41 44.94 9.77 44.64
CA GLN A 41 46.11 8.93 44.33
C GLN A 41 47.42 9.57 44.80
N VAL A 42 47.61 9.62 46.11
CA VAL A 42 48.90 9.92 46.73
C VAL A 42 49.62 8.60 47.04
N THR A 43 50.05 7.85 46.02
CA THR A 43 51.07 6.81 46.18
C THR A 43 51.88 6.57 44.88
N SER A 44 53.20 6.79 45.00
CA SER A 44 54.29 6.29 44.15
C SER A 44 54.30 6.63 42.64
N GLY A 45 54.87 7.80 42.29
CA GLY A 45 55.76 7.97 41.13
C GLY A 45 55.25 7.75 39.70
N GLY A 46 53.97 7.44 39.49
CA GLY A 46 53.34 7.30 38.17
C GLY A 46 52.73 8.61 37.65
N GLU A 47 52.64 8.73 36.32
CA GLU A 47 51.94 9.83 35.64
C GLU A 47 50.50 9.96 36.15
N ARG A 48 50.06 11.18 36.47
CA ARG A 48 48.71 11.42 36.98
C ARG A 48 47.70 11.09 35.88
N LEU A 49 46.87 10.08 36.12
CA LEU A 49 45.72 9.82 35.27
C LEU A 49 44.69 10.94 35.46
N LEU A 50 44.53 11.78 34.44
CA LEU A 50 43.43 12.75 34.36
C LEU A 50 42.20 12.01 33.83
N GLN A 51 41.11 12.01 34.59
CA GLN A 51 39.82 11.64 34.05
C GLN A 51 39.26 12.88 33.34
N SER A 52 39.40 12.91 32.01
CA SER A 52 38.80 13.96 31.18
C SER A 52 37.38 13.55 30.80
N THR A 53 36.40 14.35 31.24
CA THR A 53 35.02 14.21 30.75
C THR A 53 34.83 15.21 29.62
N PRO A 54 34.54 14.76 28.38
CA PRO A 54 34.31 15.67 27.26
C PRO A 54 33.10 16.58 27.56
N CYS A 55 33.15 17.85 27.17
CA CYS A 55 32.11 18.85 27.44
C CYS A 55 30.85 18.74 26.55
N TRP A 56 30.58 17.58 25.96
CA TRP A 56 29.33 17.35 25.23
C TRP A 56 28.15 17.26 26.20
N ASP A 57 27.16 18.15 26.07
CA ASP A 57 25.94 18.07 26.86
C ASP A 57 25.09 16.88 26.35
N PRO A 58 24.89 15.82 27.17
CA PRO A 58 24.07 14.70 26.76
C PRO A 58 22.62 15.11 26.48
N ASN A 59 22.13 16.23 27.04
CA ASN A 59 20.80 16.75 26.77
C ASN A 59 20.69 17.34 25.36
N GLU A 60 21.70 18.10 24.93
CA GLU A 60 21.79 18.63 23.57
C GLU A 60 21.84 17.48 22.55
N ALA A 61 22.73 16.51 22.78
CA ALA A 61 22.84 15.33 21.92
C ALA A 61 21.54 14.49 21.89
N ASN A 62 20.78 14.45 22.99
CA ASN A 62 19.49 13.77 23.03
C ASN A 62 18.39 14.56 22.30
N ALA A 63 18.37 15.89 22.45
CA ALA A 63 17.47 16.77 21.72
C ALA A 63 17.68 16.63 20.21
N ASP A 64 18.93 16.68 19.74
CA ASP A 64 19.30 16.48 18.33
C ASP A 64 18.80 15.13 17.78
N ARG A 65 18.94 14.06 18.57
CA ARG A 65 18.42 12.73 18.19
C ARG A 65 16.91 12.74 18.04
N HIS A 66 16.19 13.33 18.98
CA HIS A 66 14.74 13.42 18.93
C HIS A 66 14.26 14.28 17.76
N GLU A 67 14.94 15.38 17.45
CA GLU A 67 14.65 16.19 16.26
C GLU A 67 14.86 15.40 14.97
N ALA A 68 15.97 14.65 14.85
CA ALA A 68 16.24 13.81 13.70
C ALA A 68 15.18 12.73 13.48
N VAL A 69 14.73 12.07 14.57
CA VAL A 69 13.65 11.08 14.50
C VAL A 69 12.33 11.76 14.13
N ALA A 70 11.98 12.90 14.73
CA ALA A 70 10.77 13.65 14.38
C ALA A 70 10.74 14.05 12.89
N ALA A 71 11.87 14.48 12.34
CA ALA A 71 11.99 14.81 10.92
C ALA A 71 11.87 13.58 10.01
N ARG A 72 12.33 12.40 10.45
CA ARG A 72 12.12 11.13 9.75
C ARG A 72 10.64 10.76 9.75
N GLU A 73 9.99 10.77 10.91
CA GLU A 73 8.57 10.41 11.05
C GLU A 73 7.66 11.35 10.22
N GLN A 74 7.94 12.66 10.24
CA GLN A 74 7.21 13.62 9.41
C GLN A 74 7.33 13.30 7.90
N ARG A 75 8.53 12.92 7.43
CA ARG A 75 8.74 12.55 6.03
C ARG A 75 7.94 11.31 5.64
N LEU A 76 7.86 10.32 6.52
CA LEU A 76 7.03 9.13 6.31
C LEU A 76 5.55 9.51 6.24
N ALA A 77 5.05 10.32 7.18
CA ALA A 77 3.67 10.81 7.14
C ALA A 77 3.33 11.54 5.83
N ASP A 78 4.22 12.40 5.35
CA ASP A 78 4.02 13.14 4.10
C ASP A 78 4.06 12.23 2.87
N GLN A 79 4.92 11.21 2.86
CA GLN A 79 4.95 10.19 1.82
C GLN A 79 3.62 9.42 1.77
N GLU A 80 3.14 8.95 2.93
CA GLU A 80 1.87 8.23 3.05
C GLU A 80 0.68 9.08 2.59
N ARG A 81 0.63 10.37 2.96
CA ARG A 81 -0.41 11.29 2.47
C ARG A 81 -0.39 11.46 0.96
N ARG A 82 0.80 11.56 0.36
CA ARG A 82 0.94 11.68 -1.10
C ARG A 82 0.46 10.41 -1.81
N LEU A 83 0.82 9.23 -1.30
CA LEU A 83 0.37 7.94 -1.82
C LEU A 83 -1.15 7.78 -1.69
N ALA A 84 -1.73 8.11 -0.53
CA ALA A 84 -3.18 8.07 -0.35
C ALA A 84 -3.90 9.03 -1.31
N THR A 85 -3.36 10.24 -1.51
CA THR A 85 -3.91 11.22 -2.44
C THR A 85 -3.83 10.72 -3.88
N SER A 86 -2.71 10.12 -4.29
CA SER A 86 -2.56 9.60 -5.66
C SER A 86 -3.52 8.44 -5.94
N MET A 87 -3.77 7.56 -4.97
CA MET A 87 -4.77 6.48 -5.10
C MET A 87 -6.20 7.03 -5.28
N VAL A 88 -6.58 8.04 -4.48
CA VAL A 88 -7.89 8.72 -4.64
C VAL A 88 -8.01 9.37 -6.01
N GLN A 89 -6.96 10.08 -6.46
CA GLN A 89 -6.96 10.71 -7.79
C GLN A 89 -7.04 9.68 -8.92
N ALA A 90 -6.33 8.55 -8.80
CA ALA A 90 -6.39 7.47 -9.77
C ALA A 90 -7.81 6.90 -9.90
N GLU A 91 -8.51 6.66 -8.78
CA GLU A 91 -9.91 6.23 -8.79
C GLU A 91 -10.80 7.30 -9.46
N LEU A 92 -10.70 8.57 -9.07
CA LEU A 92 -11.53 9.64 -9.63
C LEU A 92 -11.35 9.80 -11.15
N VAL A 93 -10.12 9.66 -11.64
CA VAL A 93 -9.81 9.72 -13.08
C VAL A 93 -10.36 8.49 -13.80
N ALA A 94 -10.11 7.28 -13.27
CA ALA A 94 -10.57 6.04 -13.89
C ALA A 94 -12.10 5.94 -13.93
N CYS A 95 -12.78 6.37 -12.87
CA CYS A 95 -14.23 6.28 -12.73
C CYS A 95 -15.02 7.42 -13.41
N ARG A 96 -14.34 8.42 -14.00
CA ARG A 96 -14.99 9.61 -14.58
C ARG A 96 -15.97 9.25 -15.70
N GLY A 97 -17.24 9.60 -15.53
CA GLY A 97 -18.27 9.42 -16.56
C GLY A 97 -18.93 8.03 -16.56
N LEU A 98 -18.54 7.13 -15.64
CA LEU A 98 -19.28 5.91 -15.39
C LEU A 98 -20.58 6.22 -14.61
N SER A 99 -21.64 5.47 -14.90
CA SER A 99 -22.89 5.61 -14.17
C SER A 99 -22.77 5.04 -12.75
N LYS A 100 -23.61 5.49 -11.81
CA LYS A 100 -23.64 4.91 -10.45
C LYS A 100 -23.81 3.39 -10.46
N ARG A 101 -24.62 2.87 -11.40
CA ARG A 101 -24.83 1.43 -11.57
C ARG A 101 -23.54 0.71 -11.95
N ASP A 102 -22.73 1.30 -12.81
CA ASP A 102 -21.45 0.71 -13.24
C ASP A 102 -20.41 0.80 -12.11
N LEU A 103 -20.45 1.85 -11.28
CA LEU A 103 -19.57 1.96 -10.10
C LEU A 103 -19.85 0.90 -9.02
N GLU A 104 -21.09 0.42 -8.95
CA GLU A 104 -21.56 -0.56 -7.95
C GLU A 104 -21.52 -2.00 -8.46
N ARG A 105 -21.46 -2.22 -9.79
CA ARG A 105 -21.52 -3.55 -10.38
C ARG A 105 -20.42 -3.76 -11.39
N SER A 106 -19.64 -4.81 -11.16
CA SER A 106 -18.65 -5.28 -12.13
C SER A 106 -19.30 -5.60 -13.49
N PRO A 107 -18.63 -5.29 -14.62
CA PRO A 107 -19.04 -5.76 -15.95
C PRO A 107 -19.20 -7.29 -16.02
N PHE A 108 -18.48 -8.04 -15.19
CA PHE A 108 -18.54 -9.50 -15.11
C PHE A 108 -19.82 -10.03 -14.43
N SER A 109 -20.58 -9.17 -13.76
CA SER A 109 -21.92 -9.52 -13.25
C SER A 109 -22.91 -9.87 -14.37
N HIS A 110 -22.64 -9.42 -15.62
CA HIS A 110 -23.43 -9.74 -16.80
C HIS A 110 -23.09 -11.12 -17.39
N ARG A 111 -23.25 -12.18 -16.58
CA ARG A 111 -22.88 -13.57 -16.91
C ARG A 111 -23.47 -14.09 -18.24
N ARG A 112 -24.65 -13.61 -18.65
CA ARG A 112 -25.29 -13.99 -19.93
C ARG A 112 -24.52 -13.47 -21.16
N SER A 113 -23.78 -12.39 -21.00
CA SER A 113 -22.95 -11.78 -22.04
C SER A 113 -21.59 -12.46 -22.19
N ILE A 114 -21.18 -13.31 -21.24
CA ILE A 114 -19.93 -14.08 -21.34
C ILE A 114 -20.18 -15.28 -22.25
N SER A 115 -19.38 -15.40 -23.31
CA SER A 115 -19.40 -16.55 -24.22
C SER A 115 -18.56 -17.68 -23.66
N GLU A 116 -17.35 -17.37 -23.19
CA GLU A 116 -16.34 -18.36 -22.87
C GLU A 116 -15.34 -17.83 -21.83
N VAL A 117 -14.76 -18.76 -21.07
CA VAL A 117 -13.65 -18.52 -20.15
C VAL A 117 -12.56 -19.53 -20.47
N VAL A 118 -11.38 -19.04 -20.86
CA VAL A 118 -10.25 -19.84 -21.32
C VAL A 118 -9.07 -19.64 -20.37
N PRO A 119 -8.53 -20.69 -19.75
CA PRO A 119 -7.31 -20.58 -18.96
C PRO A 119 -6.16 -20.03 -19.83
N HIS A 120 -5.45 -19.02 -19.33
CA HIS A 120 -4.25 -18.52 -19.98
C HIS A 120 -3.03 -19.22 -19.39
N ARG A 121 -2.35 -20.02 -20.22
CA ARG A 121 -1.12 -20.71 -19.86
C ARG A 121 0.04 -20.24 -20.72
N GLU A 122 1.20 -20.10 -20.10
CA GLU A 122 2.47 -19.82 -20.75
C GLU A 122 3.43 -20.95 -20.40
N THR A 123 4.00 -21.61 -21.41
CA THR A 123 4.89 -22.80 -21.24
C THR A 123 4.30 -23.90 -20.34
N GLY A 124 2.97 -24.06 -20.31
CA GLY A 124 2.27 -25.04 -19.47
C GLY A 124 1.86 -24.52 -18.07
N THR A 125 2.50 -23.47 -17.57
CA THR A 125 2.18 -22.81 -16.30
C THR A 125 0.96 -21.92 -16.43
N LEU A 126 0.08 -21.92 -15.43
CA LEU A 126 -1.09 -21.04 -15.40
C LEU A 126 -0.63 -19.60 -15.14
N ARG A 127 -0.90 -18.69 -16.08
CA ARG A 127 -0.64 -17.26 -15.93
C ARG A 127 -1.90 -16.45 -15.66
N GLY A 128 -3.07 -17.04 -15.86
CA GLY A 128 -4.35 -16.41 -15.49
C GLY A 128 -5.47 -16.89 -16.38
N VAL A 129 -6.29 -15.96 -16.88
CA VAL A 129 -7.53 -16.31 -17.58
C VAL A 129 -7.90 -15.27 -18.64
N ARG A 130 -8.52 -15.74 -19.72
CA ARG A 130 -9.16 -14.90 -20.73
C ARG A 130 -10.67 -15.08 -20.64
N VAL A 131 -11.38 -13.98 -20.45
CA VAL A 131 -12.85 -13.94 -20.46
C VAL A 131 -13.31 -13.32 -21.77
N ILE A 132 -14.12 -14.05 -22.52
CA ILE A 132 -14.62 -13.63 -23.82
C ILE A 132 -16.08 -13.24 -23.68
N PHE A 133 -16.40 -12.01 -24.08
CA PHE A 133 -17.77 -11.50 -24.14
C PHE A 133 -18.33 -11.63 -25.54
N LYS A 134 -19.59 -12.06 -25.61
CA LYS A 134 -20.43 -11.97 -26.81
C LYS A 134 -20.51 -10.51 -27.28
N PRO A 135 -20.81 -10.26 -28.56
CA PRO A 135 -21.15 -8.94 -29.02
C PRO A 135 -22.38 -8.41 -28.27
N VAL A 136 -22.22 -7.30 -27.56
CA VAL A 136 -23.31 -6.59 -26.88
C VAL A 136 -23.44 -5.21 -27.50
N PRO A 137 -24.62 -4.84 -28.05
CA PRO A 137 -24.82 -3.51 -28.62
C PRO A 137 -24.46 -2.41 -27.62
N GLY A 138 -23.62 -1.46 -28.04
CA GLY A 138 -23.16 -0.34 -27.22
C GLY A 138 -21.99 -0.67 -26.27
N LEU A 139 -21.60 -1.94 -26.11
CA LEU A 139 -20.43 -2.31 -25.32
C LEU A 139 -19.15 -2.14 -26.15
N THR A 140 -18.27 -1.25 -25.71
CA THR A 140 -16.99 -0.99 -26.39
C THR A 140 -15.81 -1.46 -25.55
N ALA A 141 -14.68 -1.79 -26.21
CA ALA A 141 -13.45 -2.13 -25.49
C ALA A 141 -12.95 -0.96 -24.63
N THR A 142 -13.11 0.28 -25.08
CA THR A 142 -12.74 1.48 -24.31
C THR A 142 -13.55 1.59 -23.01
N TRP A 143 -14.88 1.44 -23.11
CA TRP A 143 -15.73 1.43 -21.91
C TRP A 143 -15.34 0.29 -20.95
N MET A 144 -15.09 -0.91 -21.47
CA MET A 144 -14.71 -2.07 -20.66
C MET A 144 -13.37 -1.83 -19.93
N ARG A 145 -12.36 -1.26 -20.62
CA ARG A 145 -11.09 -0.86 -19.98
C ARG A 145 -11.33 0.13 -18.85
N GLN A 146 -12.17 1.13 -19.08
CA GLN A 146 -12.46 2.17 -18.11
C GLN A 146 -13.18 1.61 -16.87
N ALA A 147 -14.20 0.77 -17.07
CA ALA A 147 -14.94 0.14 -15.98
C ALA A 147 -14.01 -0.74 -15.13
N ILE A 148 -13.17 -1.58 -15.75
CA ILE A 148 -12.19 -2.41 -15.04
C ILE A 148 -11.17 -1.54 -14.29
N ALA A 149 -10.61 -0.51 -14.94
CA ALA A 149 -9.65 0.39 -14.29
C ALA A 149 -10.25 1.11 -13.08
N CYS A 150 -11.51 1.53 -13.16
CA CYS A 150 -12.23 2.14 -12.05
C CYS A 150 -12.36 1.18 -10.86
N HIS A 151 -12.85 -0.04 -11.09
CA HIS A 151 -13.00 -1.03 -10.02
C HIS A 151 -11.66 -1.43 -9.42
N ARG A 152 -10.61 -1.56 -10.23
CA ARG A 152 -9.26 -1.85 -9.75
C ARG A 152 -8.69 -0.72 -8.90
N ALA A 153 -8.78 0.52 -9.34
CA ALA A 153 -8.30 1.67 -8.55
C ALA A 153 -9.05 1.77 -7.21
N ARG A 154 -10.35 1.47 -7.19
CA ARG A 154 -11.14 1.41 -5.96
C ARG A 154 -10.73 0.24 -5.07
N PHE A 155 -10.50 -0.94 -5.64
CA PHE A 155 -10.02 -2.12 -4.93
C PHE A 155 -8.66 -1.86 -4.26
N GLU A 156 -7.70 -1.31 -5.00
CA GLU A 156 -6.37 -0.94 -4.50
C GLU A 156 -6.47 0.13 -3.40
N ARG A 157 -7.26 1.19 -3.60
CA ARG A 157 -7.46 2.24 -2.59
C ARG A 157 -8.07 1.71 -1.28
N LEU A 158 -8.93 0.69 -1.36
CA LEU A 158 -9.55 0.07 -0.19
C LEU A 158 -8.64 -0.96 0.51
N GLY A 159 -7.41 -1.19 0.01
CA GLY A 159 -6.49 -2.18 0.56
C GLY A 159 -6.81 -3.61 0.14
N GLU A 160 -7.31 -3.79 -1.08
CA GLU A 160 -7.58 -5.10 -1.69
C GLU A 160 -8.52 -6.03 -0.88
N PRO A 161 -9.66 -5.52 -0.36
CA PRO A 161 -10.52 -6.31 0.50
C PRO A 161 -11.20 -7.44 -0.27
N ALA A 162 -11.15 -8.67 0.26
CA ALA A 162 -11.74 -9.86 -0.37
C ALA A 162 -13.26 -9.75 -0.60
N GLY A 163 -13.97 -8.89 0.15
CA GLY A 163 -15.42 -8.68 0.02
C GLY A 163 -15.85 -7.67 -1.03
N TYR A 164 -14.94 -6.91 -1.65
CA TYR A 164 -15.30 -5.95 -2.69
C TYR A 164 -15.41 -6.65 -4.05
N LEU A 165 -16.64 -6.79 -4.56
CA LEU A 165 -16.96 -7.46 -5.83
C LEU A 165 -16.26 -8.83 -5.97
N PRO A 166 -16.54 -9.77 -5.05
CA PRO A 166 -15.79 -11.03 -4.92
C PRO A 166 -15.87 -11.92 -6.16
N GLU A 167 -16.88 -11.75 -7.01
CA GLU A 167 -17.04 -12.46 -8.27
C GLU A 167 -16.24 -11.88 -9.44
N ASP A 168 -15.63 -10.70 -9.28
CA ASP A 168 -14.85 -10.06 -10.34
C ASP A 168 -13.47 -10.73 -10.46
N PRO A 169 -13.15 -11.36 -11.60
CA PRO A 169 -11.87 -12.02 -11.80
C PRO A 169 -10.71 -11.04 -11.99
N THR A 170 -10.98 -9.75 -12.24
CA THR A 170 -9.95 -8.71 -12.42
C THR A 170 -9.45 -8.11 -11.12
N LEU A 171 -10.15 -8.34 -10.01
CA LEU A 171 -9.83 -7.80 -8.68
C LEU A 171 -9.02 -8.81 -7.87
N VAL A 172 -7.81 -9.06 -8.37
CA VAL A 172 -6.81 -9.93 -7.74
C VAL A 172 -5.51 -9.15 -7.63
N ALA A 173 -4.84 -9.28 -6.48
CA ALA A 173 -3.56 -8.62 -6.20
C ALA A 173 -2.53 -8.90 -7.31
N ASN A 174 -1.75 -7.89 -7.68
CA ASN A 174 -0.66 -8.00 -8.66
C ASN A 174 -1.05 -8.55 -10.05
N ALA A 175 -2.33 -8.65 -10.38
CA ALA A 175 -2.76 -9.06 -11.72
C ALA A 175 -2.66 -7.87 -12.69
N THR A 176 -2.40 -8.11 -13.97
CA THR A 176 -2.51 -7.13 -15.05
C THR A 176 -3.72 -7.48 -15.91
N THR A 177 -4.46 -6.48 -16.37
CA THR A 177 -5.64 -6.67 -17.21
C THR A 177 -5.49 -5.98 -18.55
N VAL A 178 -5.67 -6.74 -19.63
CA VAL A 178 -5.67 -6.22 -21.00
C VAL A 178 -7.02 -6.48 -21.63
N VAL A 179 -7.58 -5.47 -22.28
CA VAL A 179 -8.86 -5.59 -22.99
C VAL A 179 -8.64 -5.33 -24.47
N GLU A 180 -9.01 -6.30 -25.28
CA GLU A 180 -8.90 -6.27 -26.74
C GLU A 180 -10.25 -6.51 -27.40
N LEU A 181 -10.43 -5.92 -28.58
CA LEU A 181 -11.53 -6.26 -29.47
C LEU A 181 -10.99 -7.25 -30.52
N ARG A 182 -11.53 -8.48 -30.54
CA ARG A 182 -11.16 -9.51 -31.53
C ARG A 182 -12.39 -9.86 -32.35
N GLY A 183 -12.41 -9.39 -33.60
CA GLY A 183 -13.63 -9.39 -34.41
C GLY A 183 -14.71 -8.54 -33.73
N ASN A 184 -15.84 -9.15 -33.36
CA ASN A 184 -16.93 -8.49 -32.64
C ASN A 184 -17.02 -8.90 -31.15
N HIS A 185 -16.00 -9.61 -30.64
CA HIS A 185 -15.93 -10.07 -29.25
C HIS A 185 -14.96 -9.20 -28.47
N ILE A 186 -15.33 -8.86 -27.23
CA ILE A 186 -14.40 -8.24 -26.29
C ILE A 186 -13.72 -9.37 -25.51
N VAL A 187 -12.40 -9.37 -25.53
CA VAL A 187 -11.57 -10.32 -24.79
C VAL A 187 -10.86 -9.57 -23.67
N VAL A 188 -11.08 -10.01 -22.44
CA VAL A 188 -10.37 -9.51 -21.27
C VAL A 188 -9.36 -10.58 -20.84
N ALA A 189 -8.08 -10.29 -21.01
CA ALA A 189 -6.98 -11.09 -20.48
C ALA A 189 -6.62 -10.60 -19.08
N ILE A 190 -6.47 -11.53 -18.16
CA ILE A 190 -6.09 -11.30 -16.77
C ILE A 190 -4.88 -12.17 -16.53
N GLU A 191 -3.76 -11.53 -16.21
CA GLU A 191 -2.45 -12.17 -16.14
C GLU A 191 -1.80 -11.87 -14.79
N SER A 192 -1.15 -12.84 -14.19
CA SER A 192 -0.44 -12.71 -12.92
C SER A 192 0.84 -13.55 -12.97
N SER A 193 1.91 -13.02 -12.39
CA SER A 193 3.15 -13.77 -12.15
C SER A 193 3.05 -14.69 -10.94
N ASP A 194 2.09 -14.44 -10.03
CA ASP A 194 1.77 -15.28 -8.89
C ASP A 194 0.74 -16.35 -9.27
N ASP A 195 1.09 -17.62 -9.06
CA ASP A 195 0.30 -18.79 -9.39
C ASP A 195 -1.01 -18.84 -8.57
N ILE A 196 -0.99 -18.35 -7.32
CA ILE A 196 -2.18 -18.30 -6.46
C ILE A 196 -3.17 -17.30 -7.06
N SER A 197 -2.73 -16.07 -7.34
CA SER A 197 -3.54 -15.03 -7.96
C SER A 197 -4.08 -15.44 -9.33
N ALA A 198 -3.27 -16.12 -10.15
CA ALA A 198 -3.71 -16.68 -11.44
C ALA A 198 -4.81 -17.74 -11.26
N THR A 199 -4.69 -18.58 -10.24
CA THR A 199 -5.69 -19.60 -9.90
C THR A 199 -6.99 -18.98 -9.41
N VAL A 200 -6.92 -18.00 -8.50
CA VAL A 200 -8.10 -17.27 -7.99
C VAL A 200 -8.85 -16.56 -9.13
N ALA A 201 -8.13 -15.89 -10.03
CA ALA A 201 -8.73 -15.24 -11.19
C ALA A 201 -9.46 -16.26 -12.08
N LEU A 202 -8.84 -17.43 -12.33
CA LEU A 202 -9.44 -18.50 -13.11
C LEU A 202 -10.70 -19.08 -12.43
N GLU A 203 -10.64 -19.36 -11.13
CA GLU A 203 -11.79 -19.90 -10.38
C GLU A 203 -12.98 -18.95 -10.40
N ARG A 204 -12.75 -17.67 -10.09
CA ARG A 204 -13.79 -16.64 -10.16
C ARG A 204 -14.40 -16.56 -11.56
N ALA A 205 -13.57 -16.56 -12.60
CA ALA A 205 -14.05 -16.52 -13.98
C ALA A 205 -14.86 -17.77 -14.36
N GLN A 206 -14.44 -18.96 -13.94
CA GLN A 206 -15.18 -20.20 -14.19
C GLN A 206 -16.56 -20.19 -13.52
N ASP A 207 -16.67 -19.62 -12.31
CA ASP A 207 -17.94 -19.52 -11.59
C ASP A 207 -18.97 -18.63 -12.30
N LEU A 208 -18.50 -17.63 -13.07
CA LEU A 208 -19.37 -16.79 -13.92
C LEU A 208 -20.13 -17.63 -14.95
N VAL A 209 -19.50 -18.69 -15.48
CA VAL A 209 -20.08 -19.56 -16.50
C VAL A 209 -20.81 -20.76 -15.87
N ARG A 210 -20.29 -21.37 -14.80
CA ARG A 210 -20.89 -22.55 -14.14
C ARG A 210 -22.31 -22.30 -13.65
N THR A 211 -22.59 -21.11 -13.12
CA THR A 211 -23.93 -20.77 -12.59
C THR A 211 -25.01 -20.80 -13.68
N ARG A 212 -24.64 -20.62 -14.95
CA ARG A 212 -25.55 -20.69 -16.10
C ARG A 212 -26.09 -22.12 -16.29
N SER A 213 -25.26 -23.13 -16.08
CA SER A 213 -25.65 -24.55 -16.23
C SER A 213 -26.66 -25.00 -15.17
N ARG A 214 -26.67 -24.38 -13.99
CA ARG A 214 -27.62 -24.71 -12.91
C ARG A 214 -28.99 -24.02 -13.06
N SER A 215 -29.07 -22.85 -13.70
CA SER A 215 -30.35 -22.16 -13.93
C SER A 215 -31.13 -22.69 -15.15
N ALA A 216 -30.53 -23.50 -16.02
CA ALA A 216 -31.20 -24.10 -17.18
C ALA A 216 -31.92 -25.43 -16.87
N LEU A 217 -31.90 -25.87 -15.61
CA LEU A 217 -32.51 -27.12 -15.11
C LEU A 217 -33.73 -26.88 -14.21
N ARG A 218 -34.29 -25.66 -14.22
CA ARG A 218 -35.55 -25.29 -13.57
C ARG A 218 -36.46 -24.63 -14.58
#